data_AF-K7ZZ96-F1
#
_entry.id   AF-K7ZZ96-F1
#
_cell.length_a   1.000
_cell.length_b   1.000
_cell.length_c   1.000
_cell.angle_alpha   90.00
_cell.angle_beta   90.00
_cell.angle_gamma   90.00
#
_symmetry.space_group_name_H-M   'P 1'
#
loop_
_entity.id
_entity.type
_entity.pdbx_description
1 polymer ?
#
loop_
_entity_poly.entity_id
_entity_poly.type
_entity_poly.pdbx_seq_one_letter_code
_entity_poly.pdbx_strand_id
1 'polypeptide(L)'
;MLDRRDILDYVECISNGKWYEPPVSFAGLAKSLRAAVHHSSPIYVKRNILASTFIPHPLLSQQDFSRFVLDFLVFGNAFLEARKSVTGKVIRLDASPAKYTRRGVEEDVYWWVPGFSQPQQFEPGSVFHLLEPDINQELYGMPEYLSALNSAWLNESATLFRRKYYQNGAHAGYIMYVTDAAQSSTDVEAMRDAMRSSKGLGNFKNLFFYAPNGKPDGIKIVPLSEVATKDDFFNIKKVSASDMLDAHRIPFQLMGGKPENVGSLGDIEKVAKVFVRNELIPLQDRIREVNNWAGMEVIRFKAYSLDGSSD
;
A
#
# COMPACT_ATOMS: atom_id res chain seq x y z
N MET A 1 -13.30 3.90 -4.53
CA MET A 1 -13.19 3.93 -3.07
C MET A 1 -13.70 2.58 -2.63
N LEU A 2 -12.89 1.80 -1.91
CA LEU A 2 -13.39 0.61 -1.21
C LEU A 2 -14.34 1.15 -0.15
N ASP A 3 -15.62 0.77 -0.23
CA ASP A 3 -16.62 1.22 0.73
C ASP A 3 -16.44 0.45 2.04
N ARG A 4 -16.88 1.06 3.15
CA ARG A 4 -16.70 0.63 4.54
C ARG A 4 -17.22 -0.79 4.86
N ARG A 5 -17.89 -1.44 3.89
CA ARG A 5 -18.43 -2.80 3.96
C ARG A 5 -17.47 -3.87 3.43
N ASP A 6 -16.59 -3.56 2.48
CA ASP A 6 -15.71 -4.57 1.86
C ASP A 6 -14.46 -4.91 2.69
N ILE A 7 -14.19 -4.18 3.78
CA ILE A 7 -13.00 -4.41 4.62
C ILE A 7 -13.26 -5.52 5.66
N LEU A 8 -14.54 -5.84 5.93
CA LEU A 8 -14.92 -6.77 7.00
C LEU A 8 -15.95 -7.86 6.60
N ASP A 9 -16.59 -7.79 5.42
CA ASP A 9 -17.67 -8.73 5.04
C ASP A 9 -17.26 -9.88 4.10
N TYR A 10 -16.08 -10.49 4.29
CA TYR A 10 -15.83 -11.85 3.78
C TYR A 10 -14.98 -12.64 4.78
N VAL A 11 -15.63 -13.06 5.87
CA VAL A 11 -15.03 -13.90 6.91
C VAL A 11 -14.73 -15.33 6.41
N GLU A 12 -15.16 -15.69 5.19
CA GLU A 12 -14.87 -16.98 4.57
C GLU A 12 -14.21 -16.80 3.21
N CYS A 13 -13.13 -17.55 2.96
CA CYS A 13 -12.54 -17.64 1.64
C CYS A 13 -13.49 -18.42 0.73
N ILE A 14 -14.11 -17.74 -0.24
CA ILE A 14 -15.07 -18.38 -1.15
C ILE A 14 -14.32 -19.20 -2.19
N SER A 15 -14.76 -20.44 -2.41
CA SER A 15 -14.26 -21.30 -3.47
C SER A 15 -15.03 -21.08 -4.78
N ASN A 16 -14.31 -21.06 -5.89
CA ASN A 16 -14.91 -21.11 -7.23
C ASN A 16 -14.89 -22.52 -7.86
N GLY A 17 -14.63 -23.54 -7.05
CA GLY A 17 -14.46 -24.94 -7.46
C GLY A 17 -13.03 -25.32 -7.84
N LYS A 18 -12.14 -24.36 -8.14
CA LYS A 18 -10.73 -24.62 -8.45
C LYS A 18 -9.78 -24.08 -7.38
N TRP A 19 -10.05 -22.87 -6.90
CA TRP A 19 -9.27 -22.21 -5.84
C TRP A 19 -10.15 -21.39 -4.91
N TYR A 20 -9.57 -21.04 -3.76
CA TYR A 20 -10.13 -20.09 -2.81
C TYR A 20 -9.73 -18.66 -3.18
N GLU A 21 -10.70 -17.75 -3.21
CA GLU A 21 -10.40 -16.32 -3.29
C GLU A 21 -9.85 -15.81 -1.95
N PRO A 22 -8.87 -14.88 -1.96
CA PRO A 22 -8.30 -14.35 -0.74
C PRO A 22 -9.34 -13.56 0.07
N PRO A 23 -9.23 -13.55 1.42
CA PRO A 23 -10.20 -12.89 2.30
C PRO A 23 -10.25 -11.37 2.11
N VAL A 24 -9.17 -10.79 1.57
CA VAL A 24 -9.09 -9.37 1.19
C VAL A 24 -8.56 -9.21 -0.23
N SER A 25 -8.94 -8.11 -0.86
CA SER A 25 -8.48 -7.81 -2.22
C SER A 25 -6.96 -7.57 -2.28
N PHE A 26 -6.21 -8.55 -2.79
CA PHE A 26 -4.78 -8.37 -3.06
C PHE A 26 -4.50 -7.25 -4.07
N ALA A 27 -5.41 -7.02 -5.03
CA ALA A 27 -5.30 -5.85 -5.92
C ALA A 27 -5.44 -4.53 -5.13
N GLY A 28 -6.36 -4.49 -4.16
CA GLY A 28 -6.53 -3.38 -3.22
C GLY A 28 -5.29 -3.14 -2.36
N LEU A 29 -4.70 -4.19 -1.78
CA LEU A 29 -3.46 -4.10 -1.00
C LEU A 29 -2.29 -3.60 -1.85
N ALA A 30 -2.10 -4.15 -3.06
CA ALA A 30 -1.04 -3.73 -3.97
C ALA A 30 -1.15 -2.24 -4.37
N LYS A 31 -2.38 -1.73 -4.54
CA LYS A 31 -2.61 -0.30 -4.77
C LYS A 31 -2.33 0.53 -3.52
N SER A 32 -2.78 0.04 -2.37
CA SER A 32 -2.65 0.72 -1.07
C SER A 32 -1.21 0.88 -0.64
N LEU A 33 -0.32 -0.04 -1.03
CA LEU A 33 1.12 0.06 -0.79
C LEU A 33 1.68 1.44 -1.16
N ARG A 34 1.19 2.04 -2.25
CA ARG A 34 1.68 3.33 -2.77
C ARG A 34 0.83 4.54 -2.34
N ALA A 35 -0.18 4.34 -1.50
CA ALA A 35 -1.07 5.41 -1.05
C ALA A 35 -0.33 6.45 -0.20
N ALA A 36 0.62 6.01 0.63
CA ALA A 36 1.38 6.89 1.52
C ALA A 36 2.84 6.47 1.68
N VAL A 37 3.71 7.46 1.88
CA VAL A 37 5.16 7.27 2.07
C VAL A 37 5.45 6.52 3.37
N HIS A 38 4.76 6.86 4.46
CA HIS A 38 4.89 6.18 5.76
C HIS A 38 4.27 4.78 5.78
N HIS A 39 3.65 4.35 4.68
CA HIS A 39 3.19 2.97 4.51
C HIS A 39 4.15 2.14 3.64
N SER A 40 4.58 2.67 2.49
CA SER A 40 5.52 1.96 1.59
C SER A 40 6.97 1.92 2.10
N SER A 41 7.46 3.03 2.65
CA SER A 41 8.86 3.13 3.06
C SER A 41 9.26 2.11 4.13
N PRO A 42 8.47 1.87 5.21
CA PRO A 42 8.78 0.85 6.20
C PRO A 42 8.94 -0.55 5.61
N ILE A 43 8.02 -0.95 4.72
CA ILE A 43 8.04 -2.25 4.04
C ILE A 43 9.33 -2.40 3.24
N TYR A 44 9.70 -1.37 2.48
CA TYR A 44 10.93 -1.41 1.68
C TYR A 44 12.20 -1.43 2.53
N VAL A 45 12.23 -0.74 3.67
CA VAL A 45 13.36 -0.78 4.60
C VAL A 45 13.50 -2.18 5.21
N LYS A 46 12.41 -2.77 5.73
CA LYS A 46 12.41 -4.15 6.26
C LYS A 46 12.93 -5.14 5.21
N ARG A 47 12.39 -5.07 3.99
CA ARG A 47 12.80 -5.91 2.85
C ARG A 47 14.28 -5.73 2.50
N ASN A 48 14.79 -4.50 2.51
CA ASN A 48 16.20 -4.22 2.20
C ASN A 48 17.14 -4.77 3.28
N ILE A 49 16.80 -4.63 4.56
CA ILE A 49 17.64 -5.16 5.64
C ILE A 49 17.63 -6.70 5.63
N LEU A 50 16.46 -7.32 5.43
CA LEU A 50 16.38 -8.77 5.25
C LEU A 50 17.22 -9.24 4.07
N ALA A 51 17.10 -8.57 2.92
CA ALA A 51 17.89 -8.87 1.73
C ALA A 51 19.40 -8.67 1.96
N SER A 52 19.83 -7.64 2.70
CA SER A 52 21.26 -7.44 3.00
C SER A 52 21.84 -8.52 3.89
N THR A 53 21.01 -9.12 4.76
CA THR A 53 21.43 -10.25 5.61
C THR A 53 21.37 -11.59 4.89
N PHE A 54 20.61 -11.72 3.79
CA PHE A 54 20.48 -12.98 3.05
C PHE A 54 21.80 -13.39 2.38
N ILE A 55 22.13 -14.67 2.46
CA ILE A 55 23.26 -15.28 1.75
C ILE A 55 22.72 -15.98 0.50
N PRO A 56 23.01 -15.48 -0.73
CA PRO A 56 22.54 -16.08 -1.97
C PRO A 56 22.84 -17.58 -2.06
N HIS A 57 21.87 -18.32 -2.60
CA HIS A 57 21.98 -19.76 -2.82
C HIS A 57 21.82 -20.08 -4.31
N PRO A 58 22.49 -21.10 -4.87
CA PRO A 58 22.34 -21.46 -6.28
C PRO A 58 20.89 -21.71 -6.73
N LEU A 59 20.03 -22.16 -5.82
CA LEU A 59 18.61 -22.38 -6.09
C LEU A 59 17.73 -21.14 -5.88
N LEU A 60 18.16 -20.15 -5.10
CA LEU A 60 17.35 -18.97 -4.77
C LEU A 60 18.17 -17.70 -4.94
N SER A 61 17.82 -16.94 -5.97
CA SER A 61 18.50 -15.69 -6.30
C SER A 61 18.20 -14.60 -5.27
N GLN A 62 19.09 -13.61 -5.16
CA GLN A 62 18.87 -12.39 -4.37
C GLN A 62 17.56 -11.68 -4.79
N GLN A 63 17.26 -11.70 -6.08
CA GLN A 63 16.09 -11.04 -6.65
C GLN A 63 14.79 -11.75 -6.26
N ASP A 64 14.77 -13.07 -6.33
CA ASP A 64 13.58 -13.86 -5.96
C ASP A 64 13.37 -13.87 -4.45
N PHE A 65 14.44 -13.94 -3.65
CA PHE A 65 14.37 -13.70 -2.22
C PHE A 65 13.74 -12.33 -1.91
N SER A 66 14.20 -11.27 -2.58
CA SER A 66 13.68 -9.91 -2.36
C SER A 66 12.20 -9.76 -2.76
N ARG A 67 11.75 -10.49 -3.79
CA ARG A 67 10.34 -10.55 -4.20
C ARG A 67 9.49 -11.30 -3.18
N PHE A 68 9.96 -12.47 -2.76
CA PHE A 68 9.30 -13.31 -1.76
C PHE A 68 9.07 -12.56 -0.44
N VAL A 69 10.11 -11.90 0.07
CA VAL A 69 10.00 -11.07 1.28
C VAL A 69 9.06 -9.89 1.08
N LEU A 70 9.11 -9.21 -0.06
CA LEU A 70 8.21 -8.10 -0.34
C LEU A 70 6.74 -8.54 -0.35
N ASP A 71 6.46 -9.67 -1.00
CA ASP A 71 5.11 -10.21 -1.07
C ASP A 71 4.59 -10.59 0.31
N PHE A 72 5.43 -11.23 1.14
CA PHE A 72 5.06 -11.56 2.51
C PHE A 72 4.70 -10.30 3.31
N LEU A 73 5.54 -9.27 3.25
CA LEU A 73 5.33 -8.02 3.97
C LEU A 73 4.11 -7.23 3.48
N VAL A 74 3.68 -7.39 2.22
CA VAL A 74 2.55 -6.65 1.63
C VAL A 74 1.23 -7.43 1.74
N PHE A 75 1.26 -8.73 1.52
CA PHE A 75 0.04 -9.53 1.43
C PHE A 75 -0.19 -10.41 2.65
N GLY A 76 0.80 -10.54 3.56
CA GLY A 76 0.81 -11.62 4.56
C GLY A 76 0.95 -13.01 3.91
N ASN A 77 1.30 -13.06 2.63
CA ASN A 77 1.32 -14.26 1.79
C ASN A 77 2.50 -14.17 0.83
N ALA A 78 3.31 -15.21 0.75
CA ALA A 78 4.38 -15.31 -0.23
C ALA A 78 4.55 -16.75 -0.73
N PHE A 79 4.92 -16.88 -2.01
CA PHE A 79 4.95 -18.18 -2.68
C PHE A 79 6.30 -18.43 -3.37
N LEU A 80 6.84 -19.63 -3.22
CA LEU A 80 8.00 -20.12 -3.96
C LEU A 80 7.65 -21.39 -4.73
N GLU A 81 7.83 -21.39 -6.05
CA GLU A 81 7.69 -22.55 -6.91
C GLU A 81 9.05 -23.27 -7.06
N ALA A 82 9.11 -24.54 -6.67
CA ALA A 82 10.23 -25.43 -6.95
C ALA A 82 10.18 -25.91 -8.40
N ARG A 83 11.02 -25.32 -9.25
CA ARG A 83 11.21 -25.76 -10.64
C ARG A 83 12.07 -27.01 -10.66
N LYS A 84 11.54 -28.08 -11.24
CA LYS A 84 12.23 -29.38 -11.33
C LYS A 84 12.77 -29.63 -12.75
N SER A 85 13.87 -30.37 -12.84
CA SER A 85 14.35 -30.94 -14.10
C SER A 85 13.44 -32.09 -14.55
N VAL A 86 13.67 -32.61 -15.76
CA VAL A 86 13.02 -33.85 -16.26
C VAL A 86 13.26 -35.04 -15.32
N THR A 87 14.37 -35.05 -14.59
CA THR A 87 14.72 -36.10 -13.61
C THR A 87 14.13 -35.86 -12.22
N GLY A 88 13.30 -34.81 -12.03
CA GLY A 88 12.65 -34.48 -10.76
C GLY A 88 13.54 -33.70 -9.77
N LYS A 89 14.78 -33.36 -10.12
CA LYS A 89 15.67 -32.58 -9.25
C LYS A 89 15.27 -31.11 -9.28
N VAL A 90 15.16 -30.47 -8.11
CA VAL A 90 14.95 -29.02 -8.02
C VAL A 90 16.16 -28.28 -8.59
N ILE A 91 15.93 -27.45 -9.60
CA ILE A 91 16.95 -26.64 -10.28
C ILE A 91 16.90 -25.17 -9.86
N ARG A 92 15.74 -24.66 -9.41
CA ARG A 92 15.55 -23.28 -8.96
C ARG A 92 14.26 -23.14 -8.16
N LEU A 93 14.24 -22.17 -7.26
CA LEU A 93 13.06 -21.68 -6.57
C LEU A 93 12.66 -20.31 -7.14
N ASP A 94 11.48 -20.22 -7.73
CA ASP A 94 10.96 -19.00 -8.34
C ASP A 94 9.91 -18.36 -7.43
N ALA A 95 10.08 -17.08 -7.11
CA ALA A 95 9.07 -16.33 -6.36
C ALA A 95 7.86 -16.05 -7.26
N SER A 96 6.73 -16.69 -6.96
CA SER A 96 5.48 -16.46 -7.68
C SER A 96 4.74 -15.26 -7.07
N PRO A 97 4.47 -14.19 -7.84
CA PRO A 97 3.82 -13.00 -7.31
C PRO A 97 2.51 -13.29 -6.58
N ALA A 98 2.47 -13.02 -5.27
CA ALA A 98 1.34 -13.36 -4.38
C ALA A 98 0.01 -12.74 -4.85
N LYS A 99 0.07 -11.55 -5.45
CA LYS A 99 -1.12 -10.89 -6.05
C LYS A 99 -1.90 -11.81 -7.01
N TYR A 100 -1.21 -12.70 -7.72
CA TYR A 100 -1.78 -13.54 -8.76
C TYR A 100 -1.74 -15.04 -8.43
N THR A 101 -1.07 -15.46 -7.36
CA THR A 101 -1.12 -16.86 -6.91
C THR A 101 -2.39 -17.09 -6.07
N ARG A 102 -3.01 -18.26 -6.25
CA ARG A 102 -4.20 -18.69 -5.50
C ARG A 102 -4.00 -20.10 -4.94
N ARG A 103 -4.43 -20.32 -3.70
CA ARG A 103 -4.49 -21.64 -3.08
C ARG A 103 -5.66 -22.43 -3.65
N GLY A 104 -5.37 -23.60 -4.19
CA GLY A 104 -6.35 -24.54 -4.72
C GLY A 104 -7.30 -25.05 -3.65
N VAL A 105 -8.43 -25.59 -4.10
CA VAL A 105 -9.37 -26.30 -3.20
C VAL A 105 -8.80 -27.63 -2.76
N GLU A 106 -8.07 -28.29 -3.67
CA GLU A 106 -7.29 -29.47 -3.37
C GLU A 106 -6.05 -29.10 -2.56
N GLU A 107 -5.68 -29.98 -1.63
CA GLU A 107 -4.50 -29.81 -0.80
C GLU A 107 -3.22 -29.76 -1.67
N ASP A 108 -2.31 -28.86 -1.32
CA ASP A 108 -1.01 -28.69 -2.00
C ASP A 108 -1.09 -28.36 -3.51
N VAL A 109 -2.25 -27.88 -3.95
CA VAL A 109 -2.47 -27.37 -5.32
C VAL A 109 -2.54 -25.85 -5.27
N TYR A 110 -1.89 -25.21 -6.24
CA TYR A 110 -1.93 -23.75 -6.40
C TYR A 110 -2.18 -23.38 -7.86
N TRP A 111 -2.63 -22.15 -8.06
CA TRP A 111 -2.95 -21.59 -9.38
C TRP A 111 -2.30 -20.25 -9.59
N TRP A 112 -1.74 -20.03 -10.77
CA TRP A 112 -1.31 -18.74 -11.29
C TRP A 112 -2.44 -18.10 -12.08
N VAL A 113 -2.90 -16.93 -11.63
CA VAL A 113 -4.07 -16.22 -12.15
C VAL A 113 -3.75 -14.73 -12.37
N PRO A 114 -2.96 -14.38 -13.40
CA PRO A 114 -2.68 -12.98 -13.75
C PRO A 114 -3.91 -12.28 -14.34
N GLY A 115 -4.89 -13.05 -14.83
CA GLY A 115 -6.19 -12.62 -15.29
C GLY A 115 -7.13 -13.83 -15.43
N PHE A 116 -8.44 -13.58 -15.56
CA PHE A 116 -9.46 -14.64 -15.57
C PHE A 116 -9.40 -15.56 -16.80
N SER A 117 -8.78 -15.11 -17.89
CA SER A 117 -8.84 -15.82 -19.19
C SER A 117 -7.89 -17.03 -19.30
N GLN A 118 -6.85 -17.12 -18.48
CA GLN A 118 -5.85 -18.20 -18.56
C GLN A 118 -5.27 -18.56 -17.18
N PRO A 119 -6.06 -19.19 -16.28
CA PRO A 119 -5.52 -19.74 -15.05
C PRO A 119 -4.62 -20.95 -15.37
N GLN A 120 -3.43 -20.98 -14.80
CA GLN A 120 -2.49 -22.09 -14.93
C GLN A 120 -2.31 -22.77 -13.57
N GLN A 121 -2.48 -24.09 -13.53
CA GLN A 121 -2.19 -24.87 -12.32
C GLN A 121 -0.68 -25.06 -12.19
N PHE A 122 -0.16 -24.90 -10.97
CA PHE A 122 1.19 -25.34 -10.63
C PHE A 122 1.24 -26.87 -10.49
N GLU A 123 2.42 -27.46 -10.60
CA GLU A 123 2.59 -28.88 -10.29
C GLU A 123 2.22 -29.11 -8.80
N PRO A 124 1.36 -30.08 -8.46
CA PRO A 124 1.03 -30.36 -7.07
C PRO A 124 2.28 -30.61 -6.22
N GLY A 125 2.34 -30.00 -5.02
CA GLY A 125 3.50 -30.07 -4.13
C GLY A 125 4.77 -29.41 -4.64
N SER A 126 4.67 -28.54 -5.65
CA SER A 126 5.80 -27.71 -6.10
C SER A 126 5.82 -26.32 -5.48
N VAL A 127 4.78 -25.89 -4.73
CA VAL A 127 4.68 -24.53 -4.23
C VAL A 127 4.73 -24.48 -2.70
N PHE A 128 5.67 -23.74 -2.16
CA PHE A 128 5.68 -23.33 -0.76
C PHE A 128 4.84 -22.07 -0.58
N HIS A 129 3.95 -22.07 0.41
CA HIS A 129 3.14 -20.91 0.79
C HIS A 129 3.49 -20.48 2.21
N LEU A 130 4.22 -19.37 2.33
CA LEU A 130 4.41 -18.69 3.61
C LEU A 130 3.22 -17.79 3.89
N LEU A 131 2.57 -17.97 5.03
CA LEU A 131 1.42 -17.19 5.45
C LEU A 131 1.59 -16.65 6.87
N GLU A 132 1.15 -15.40 7.06
CA GLU A 132 1.01 -14.77 8.37
C GLU A 132 -0.26 -15.30 9.04
N PRO A 133 -0.21 -15.84 10.26
CA PRO A 133 -1.40 -16.40 10.89
C PRO A 133 -2.53 -15.38 11.02
N ASP A 134 -3.75 -15.82 10.73
CA ASP A 134 -4.98 -15.05 10.89
C ASP A 134 -5.91 -15.75 11.89
N ILE A 135 -6.68 -14.95 12.63
CA ILE A 135 -7.60 -15.46 13.66
C ILE A 135 -8.92 -15.98 13.08
N ASN A 136 -9.23 -15.63 11.83
CA ASN A 136 -10.52 -15.93 11.21
C ASN A 136 -10.47 -17.17 10.30
N GLN A 137 -9.32 -17.47 9.70
CA GLN A 137 -9.16 -18.60 8.79
C GLN A 137 -7.69 -19.05 8.65
N GLU A 138 -7.47 -20.25 8.08
CA GLU A 138 -6.16 -20.91 7.94
C GLU A 138 -5.68 -21.04 6.48
N LEU A 139 -6.43 -20.48 5.53
CA LEU A 139 -6.21 -20.64 4.09
C LEU A 139 -5.17 -19.65 3.53
N TYR A 140 -5.28 -18.39 3.92
CA TYR A 140 -4.40 -17.30 3.54
C TYR A 140 -3.92 -16.54 4.78
N GLY A 141 -2.81 -15.82 4.65
CA GLY A 141 -2.37 -14.91 5.69
C GLY A 141 -2.97 -13.51 5.56
N MET A 142 -2.88 -12.74 6.65
CA MET A 142 -3.37 -11.37 6.74
C MET A 142 -2.26 -10.42 7.19
N PRO A 143 -1.96 -9.34 6.45
CA PRO A 143 -0.89 -8.42 6.84
C PRO A 143 -1.31 -7.62 8.08
N GLU A 144 -0.39 -7.46 9.04
CA GLU A 144 -0.70 -6.81 10.32
C GLU A 144 -1.11 -5.34 10.20
N TYR A 145 -0.68 -4.65 9.13
CA TYR A 145 -0.96 -3.23 8.94
C TYR A 145 -2.39 -2.91 8.48
N LEU A 146 -3.26 -3.92 8.29
CA LEU A 146 -4.63 -3.73 7.78
C LEU A 146 -5.41 -2.64 8.54
N SER A 147 -5.20 -2.55 9.86
CA SER A 147 -5.81 -1.54 10.73
C SER A 147 -5.45 -0.09 10.33
N ALA A 148 -4.26 0.13 9.75
CA ALA A 148 -3.77 1.44 9.33
C ALA A 148 -4.12 1.81 7.87
N LEU A 149 -4.83 0.94 7.12
CA LEU A 149 -5.20 1.24 5.73
C LEU A 149 -6.07 2.49 5.59
N ASN A 150 -7.01 2.69 6.51
CA ASN A 150 -7.85 3.89 6.51
C ASN A 150 -7.01 5.15 6.73
N SER A 151 -6.02 5.09 7.62
CA SER A 151 -5.07 6.18 7.83
C SER A 151 -4.23 6.42 6.58
N ALA A 152 -3.77 5.38 5.89
CA ALA A 152 -3.03 5.50 4.63
C ALA A 152 -3.85 6.19 3.52
N TRP A 153 -5.10 5.80 3.31
CA TRP A 153 -5.97 6.41 2.29
C TRP A 153 -6.41 7.82 2.65
N LEU A 154 -6.62 8.11 3.94
CA LEU A 154 -6.89 9.46 4.40
C LEU A 154 -5.67 10.37 4.15
N ASN A 155 -4.47 9.85 4.42
CA ASN A 155 -3.20 10.54 4.16
C ASN A 155 -2.99 10.81 2.65
N GLU A 156 -3.31 9.84 1.80
CA GLU A 156 -3.31 9.98 0.34
C GLU A 156 -4.29 11.07 -0.11
N SER A 157 -5.52 11.01 0.39
CA SER A 157 -6.59 11.96 0.05
C SER A 157 -6.21 13.39 0.42
N ALA A 158 -5.62 13.60 1.61
CA ALA A 158 -5.11 14.90 2.03
C ALA A 158 -3.99 15.40 1.11
N THR A 159 -3.10 14.52 0.65
CA THR A 159 -2.03 14.85 -0.30
C THR A 159 -2.61 15.27 -1.66
N LEU A 160 -3.54 14.49 -2.18
CA LEU A 160 -4.20 14.76 -3.47
C LEU A 160 -5.00 16.07 -3.42
N PHE A 161 -5.70 16.32 -2.32
CA PHE A 161 -6.41 17.57 -2.10
C PHE A 161 -5.44 18.76 -2.16
N ARG A 162 -4.35 18.73 -1.38
CA ARG A 162 -3.35 19.82 -1.36
C ARG A 162 -2.73 20.07 -2.73
N ARG A 163 -2.42 19.01 -3.48
CA ARG A 163 -1.90 19.13 -4.85
C ARG A 163 -2.92 19.81 -5.78
N LYS A 164 -4.19 19.38 -5.74
CA LYS A 164 -5.27 20.01 -6.52
C LYS A 164 -5.49 21.46 -6.10
N TYR A 165 -5.51 21.73 -4.80
CA TYR A 165 -5.65 23.07 -4.25
C TYR A 165 -4.55 24.01 -4.77
N TYR A 166 -3.30 23.57 -4.75
CA TYR A 166 -2.18 24.33 -5.31
C TYR A 166 -2.31 24.52 -6.83
N GLN A 167 -2.69 23.48 -7.57
CA GLN A 167 -2.93 23.56 -9.02
C GLN A 167 -4.08 24.50 -9.40
N ASN A 168 -5.00 24.82 -8.47
CA ASN A 168 -6.10 25.76 -8.66
C ASN A 168 -5.82 27.18 -8.18
N GLY A 169 -4.55 27.56 -7.99
CA GLY A 169 -4.21 28.89 -7.51
C GLY A 169 -4.61 29.10 -6.04
N ALA A 170 -4.55 28.05 -5.22
CA ALA A 170 -4.89 28.09 -3.80
C ALA A 170 -6.36 28.43 -3.51
N HIS A 171 -7.29 27.86 -4.28
CA HIS A 171 -8.72 27.95 -4.03
C HIS A 171 -9.40 26.58 -4.19
N ALA A 172 -10.38 26.30 -3.32
CA ALA A 172 -11.19 25.08 -3.34
C ALA A 172 -12.44 25.18 -4.25
N GLY A 173 -12.41 26.14 -5.19
CA GLY A 173 -13.54 26.52 -6.03
C GLY A 173 -14.39 27.65 -5.44
N TYR A 174 -15.31 28.18 -6.25
CA TYR A 174 -16.18 29.29 -5.88
C TYR A 174 -17.58 29.15 -6.48
N ILE A 175 -18.55 29.82 -5.87
CA ILE A 175 -19.86 30.12 -6.45
C ILE A 175 -19.79 31.52 -7.05
N MET A 176 -19.95 31.67 -8.36
CA MET A 176 -20.20 32.97 -8.98
C MET A 176 -21.71 33.22 -8.94
N TYR A 177 -22.09 34.27 -8.24
CA TYR A 177 -23.46 34.73 -8.08
C TYR A 177 -23.64 35.98 -8.93
N VAL A 178 -24.48 35.91 -9.96
CA VAL A 178 -24.76 37.04 -10.84
C VAL A 178 -26.20 37.49 -10.59
N THR A 179 -26.37 38.73 -10.14
CA THR A 179 -27.68 39.35 -9.88
C THR A 179 -28.04 40.46 -10.85
N ASP A 180 -27.03 40.97 -11.56
CA ASP A 180 -27.26 42.00 -12.55
C ASP A 180 -28.24 41.47 -13.60
N ALA A 181 -29.18 42.32 -13.98
CA ALA A 181 -30.13 42.01 -15.05
C ALA A 181 -29.36 42.14 -16.37
N ALA A 182 -28.56 41.11 -16.69
CA ALA A 182 -27.81 41.06 -17.93
C ALA A 182 -28.78 41.29 -19.10
N GLN A 183 -28.56 42.36 -19.88
CA GLN A 183 -29.46 42.72 -20.97
C GLN A 183 -29.46 41.71 -22.12
N SER A 184 -28.52 40.74 -22.13
CA SER A 184 -28.45 39.67 -23.11
C SER A 184 -28.24 38.30 -22.47
N SER A 185 -29.08 37.33 -22.83
CA SER A 185 -28.93 35.91 -22.47
C SER A 185 -27.65 35.28 -23.05
N THR A 186 -27.07 35.85 -24.11
CA THR A 186 -25.83 35.34 -24.73
C THR A 186 -24.62 35.52 -23.82
N ASP A 187 -24.57 36.59 -23.05
CA ASP A 187 -23.40 36.93 -22.23
C ASP A 187 -23.36 36.07 -20.97
N VAL A 188 -24.54 35.73 -20.44
CA VAL A 188 -24.70 34.79 -19.31
C VAL A 188 -24.24 33.40 -19.72
N GLU A 189 -24.61 32.93 -20.92
CA GLU A 189 -24.18 31.60 -21.40
C GLU A 189 -22.69 31.59 -21.76
N ALA A 190 -22.16 32.67 -22.33
CA ALA A 190 -20.72 32.82 -22.58
C ALA A 190 -19.90 32.80 -21.27
N MET A 191 -20.36 33.48 -20.21
CA MET A 191 -19.75 33.42 -18.88
C MET A 191 -19.84 32.01 -18.27
N ARG A 192 -20.99 31.34 -18.42
CA ARG A 192 -21.19 29.96 -17.96
C ARG A 192 -20.24 29.00 -18.68
N ASP A 193 -20.07 29.16 -19.98
CA ASP A 193 -19.18 28.32 -20.80
C ASP A 193 -17.70 28.62 -20.56
N ALA A 194 -17.33 29.88 -20.36
CA ALA A 194 -15.98 30.27 -19.90
C ALA A 194 -15.65 29.63 -18.54
N MET A 195 -16.61 29.59 -17.60
CA MET A 195 -16.41 28.93 -16.31
C MET A 195 -16.33 27.41 -16.42
N ARG A 196 -17.15 26.80 -17.28
CA ARG A 196 -17.10 25.36 -17.57
C ARG A 196 -15.80 24.94 -18.24
N SER A 197 -15.23 25.80 -19.08
CA SER A 197 -13.99 25.55 -19.84
C SER A 197 -12.72 25.91 -19.05
N SER A 198 -12.81 26.80 -18.05
CA SER A 198 -11.73 27.11 -17.09
C SER A 198 -11.35 25.94 -16.15
N LYS A 199 -11.92 24.75 -16.35
CA LYS A 199 -11.56 23.54 -15.61
C LYS A 199 -10.08 23.18 -15.83
N GLY A 200 -9.23 23.50 -14.85
CA GLY A 200 -7.95 22.82 -14.71
C GLY A 200 -8.16 21.30 -14.59
N LEU A 201 -7.28 20.50 -15.18
CA LEU A 201 -7.40 19.04 -15.19
C LEU A 201 -7.56 18.49 -13.75
N GLY A 202 -8.76 17.98 -13.43
CA GLY A 202 -9.02 17.20 -12.21
C GLY A 202 -9.48 17.97 -10.96
N ASN A 203 -9.91 19.22 -11.12
CA ASN A 203 -10.01 20.20 -10.05
C ASN A 203 -11.43 20.54 -9.56
N PHE A 204 -11.51 21.16 -8.37
CA PHE A 204 -12.74 21.51 -7.65
C PHE A 204 -13.83 22.09 -8.55
N LYS A 205 -15.09 21.76 -8.26
CA LYS A 205 -16.22 22.21 -9.08
C LYS A 205 -16.60 23.64 -8.69
N ASN A 206 -16.44 24.58 -9.62
CA ASN A 206 -17.06 25.91 -9.52
C ASN A 206 -18.56 25.81 -9.82
N LEU A 207 -19.35 26.63 -9.14
CA LEU A 207 -20.79 26.71 -9.34
C LEU A 207 -21.16 28.08 -9.88
N PHE A 208 -22.08 28.12 -10.84
CA PHE A 208 -22.63 29.36 -11.38
C PHE A 208 -24.10 29.46 -10.95
N PHE A 209 -24.46 30.57 -10.33
CA PHE A 209 -25.82 30.85 -9.89
C PHE A 209 -26.26 32.21 -10.42
N TYR A 210 -27.31 32.21 -11.24
CA TYR A 210 -27.90 33.41 -11.82
C TYR A 210 -29.25 33.68 -11.16
N ALA A 211 -29.37 34.84 -10.50
CA ALA A 211 -30.60 35.28 -9.84
C ALA A 211 -30.87 36.75 -10.18
N PRO A 212 -31.53 37.02 -11.33
CA PRO A 212 -31.81 38.37 -11.79
C PRO A 212 -32.68 39.13 -10.77
N ASN A 213 -32.46 40.45 -10.63
CA ASN A 213 -33.12 41.32 -9.65
C ASN A 213 -32.74 41.04 -8.18
N GLY A 214 -31.56 40.46 -7.93
CA GLY A 214 -31.02 40.29 -6.59
C GLY A 214 -30.44 41.58 -5.98
N LYS A 215 -29.76 41.45 -4.83
CA LYS A 215 -29.11 42.56 -4.09
C LYS A 215 -28.03 43.31 -4.92
N PRO A 216 -27.61 44.53 -4.53
CA PRO A 216 -26.90 45.52 -5.37
C PRO A 216 -25.51 45.14 -5.93
N ASP A 217 -24.92 44.02 -5.49
CA ASP A 217 -23.62 43.58 -6.01
C ASP A 217 -23.84 42.73 -7.27
N GLY A 218 -23.85 43.36 -8.46
CA GLY A 218 -24.22 42.74 -9.74
C GLY A 218 -23.50 41.42 -10.08
N ILE A 219 -22.23 41.26 -9.67
CA ILE A 219 -21.48 40.00 -9.72
C ILE A 219 -20.75 39.81 -8.39
N LYS A 220 -20.94 38.66 -7.75
CA LYS A 220 -20.28 38.28 -6.51
C LYS A 220 -19.63 36.91 -6.63
N ILE A 221 -18.36 36.82 -6.26
CA ILE A 221 -17.68 35.53 -6.11
C ILE A 221 -17.76 35.15 -4.63
N VAL A 222 -18.53 34.11 -4.32
CA VAL A 222 -18.60 33.51 -2.99
C VAL A 222 -17.64 32.32 -2.97
N PRO A 223 -16.51 32.38 -2.27
CA PRO A 223 -15.66 31.21 -2.11
C PRO A 223 -16.48 30.08 -1.46
N LEU A 224 -16.36 28.86 -1.96
CA LEU A 224 -17.02 27.68 -1.39
C LEU A 224 -16.33 27.28 -0.09
N SER A 225 -16.38 28.15 0.92
CA SER A 225 -15.64 28.08 2.18
C SER A 225 -14.12 27.92 2.02
N GLU A 226 -13.36 28.44 2.98
CA GLU A 226 -12.02 27.91 3.26
C GLU A 226 -12.22 26.50 3.85
N VAL A 227 -12.40 25.50 2.99
CA VAL A 227 -12.62 24.13 3.44
C VAL A 227 -11.31 23.62 4.04
N ALA A 228 -11.30 23.58 5.37
CA ALA A 228 -10.21 23.27 6.29
C ALA A 228 -9.14 24.37 6.42
N THR A 229 -8.93 24.81 7.65
CA THR A 229 -7.77 25.63 8.01
C THR A 229 -6.51 24.85 7.59
N LYS A 230 -5.42 25.54 7.22
CA LYS A 230 -4.14 24.88 6.91
C LYS A 230 -3.74 23.84 7.97
N ASP A 231 -4.17 24.08 9.22
CA ASP A 231 -3.90 23.27 10.39
C ASP A 231 -4.61 21.91 10.36
N ASP A 232 -5.84 21.81 9.84
CA ASP A 232 -6.59 20.54 9.79
C ASP A 232 -5.91 19.52 8.86
N PHE A 233 -5.45 19.95 7.68
CA PHE A 233 -4.74 19.06 6.76
C PHE A 233 -3.38 18.63 7.30
N PHE A 234 -2.69 19.53 8.00
CA PHE A 234 -1.43 19.19 8.65
C PHE A 234 -1.66 18.15 9.75
N ASN A 235 -2.67 18.34 10.59
CA ASN A 235 -3.06 17.41 11.64
C ASN A 235 -3.45 16.04 11.08
N ILE A 236 -4.30 15.99 10.04
CA ILE A 236 -4.66 14.74 9.36
C ILE A 236 -3.40 14.04 8.86
N LYS A 237 -2.50 14.75 8.18
CA LYS A 237 -1.25 14.16 7.65
C LYS A 237 -0.33 13.65 8.75
N LYS A 238 -0.26 14.34 9.89
CA LYS A 238 0.60 13.98 11.02
C LYS A 238 0.06 12.78 11.79
N VAL A 239 -1.22 12.79 12.17
CA VAL A 239 -1.87 11.68 12.90
C VAL A 239 -1.85 10.41 12.06
N SER A 240 -2.32 10.50 10.81
CA SER A 240 -2.32 9.32 9.94
C SER A 240 -0.91 8.81 9.61
N ALA A 241 0.11 9.68 9.61
CA ALA A 241 1.50 9.25 9.52
C ALA A 241 1.91 8.42 10.73
N SER A 242 1.59 8.87 11.96
CA SER A 242 1.87 8.12 13.19
C SER A 242 1.23 6.74 13.15
N ASP A 243 -0.07 6.64 12.85
CA ASP A 243 -0.79 5.37 12.80
C ASP A 243 -0.10 4.36 11.87
N MET A 244 0.37 4.81 10.70
CA MET A 244 1.09 3.96 9.75
C MET A 244 2.46 3.50 10.29
N LEU A 245 3.18 4.36 11.01
CA LEU A 245 4.47 4.01 11.61
C LEU A 245 4.31 3.03 12.76
N ASP A 246 3.28 3.25 13.58
CA ASP A 246 2.94 2.40 14.71
C ASP A 246 2.52 1.01 14.22
N ALA A 247 1.69 0.94 13.17
CA ALA A 247 1.30 -0.33 12.54
C ALA A 247 2.49 -1.09 11.95
N HIS A 248 3.46 -0.39 11.37
CA HIS A 248 4.68 -1.00 10.84
C HIS A 248 5.76 -1.27 11.89
N ARG A 249 5.58 -0.76 13.11
CA ARG A 249 6.52 -0.87 14.24
C ARG A 249 7.95 -0.46 13.85
N ILE A 250 8.10 0.51 12.95
CA ILE A 250 9.41 0.98 12.50
C ILE A 250 9.79 2.29 13.20
N PRO A 251 10.98 2.36 13.81
CA PRO A 251 11.48 3.61 14.35
C PRO A 251 11.69 4.65 13.24
N PHE A 252 11.20 5.87 13.47
CA PHE A 252 11.25 6.95 12.49
C PHE A 252 12.66 7.29 12.00
N GLN A 253 13.66 7.15 12.90
CA GLN A 253 15.08 7.38 12.59
C GLN A 253 15.61 6.44 11.50
N LEU A 254 15.14 5.19 11.45
CA LEU A 254 15.61 4.19 10.48
C LEU A 254 15.09 4.45 9.06
N MET A 255 14.10 5.32 8.90
CA MET A 255 13.59 5.74 7.59
C MET A 255 14.30 7.00 7.06
N GLY A 256 15.32 7.52 7.75
CA GLY A 256 16.00 8.76 7.39
C GLY A 256 15.18 10.02 7.69
N GLY A 257 14.15 9.91 8.53
CA GLY A 257 13.32 11.03 8.95
C GLY A 257 14.05 11.98 9.90
N LYS A 258 13.91 13.29 9.69
CA LYS A 258 14.41 14.31 10.63
C LYS A 258 13.40 14.52 11.76
N PRO A 259 13.78 14.36 13.04
CA PRO A 259 12.88 14.58 14.16
C PRO A 259 12.42 16.04 14.20
N GLU A 260 11.16 16.26 14.61
CA GLU A 260 10.66 17.61 14.90
C GLU A 260 11.30 18.18 16.19
N ASN A 261 11.65 17.31 17.15
CA ASN A 261 12.26 17.69 18.43
C ASN A 261 13.57 16.92 18.65
N VAL A 262 14.70 17.64 18.61
CA VAL A 262 16.07 17.07 18.65
C VAL A 262 16.41 16.40 20.00
N GLY A 263 15.73 16.79 21.09
CA GLY A 263 16.11 16.38 22.46
C GLY A 263 15.59 15.02 22.95
N SER A 264 14.78 14.30 22.16
CA SER A 264 14.08 13.08 22.62
C SER A 264 14.54 11.78 21.95
N LEU A 265 15.57 11.84 21.11
CA LEU A 265 16.02 10.66 20.40
C LEU A 265 17.07 9.92 21.22
N GLY A 266 16.73 8.71 21.63
CA GLY A 266 17.70 7.74 22.12
C GLY A 266 18.75 7.40 21.06
N ASP A 267 19.78 6.69 21.50
CA ASP A 267 20.87 6.19 20.67
C ASP A 267 20.35 5.36 19.47
N ILE A 268 20.60 5.85 18.24
CA ILE A 268 20.14 5.23 16.99
C ILE A 268 20.64 3.79 16.86
N GLU A 269 21.87 3.53 17.32
CA GLU A 269 22.47 2.19 17.26
C GLU A 269 21.67 1.20 18.10
N LYS A 270 21.28 1.62 19.33
CA LYS A 270 20.44 0.80 20.22
C LYS A 270 19.05 0.60 19.64
N VAL A 271 18.46 1.64 19.06
CA VAL A 271 17.15 1.55 18.40
C VAL A 271 17.19 0.57 17.23
N ALA A 272 18.23 0.61 16.40
CA ALA A 272 18.42 -0.34 15.30
C ALA A 272 18.56 -1.78 15.82
N LYS A 273 19.36 -2.01 16.87
CA LYS A 273 19.53 -3.34 17.48
C LYS A 273 18.22 -3.91 18.03
N VAL A 274 17.42 -3.10 18.73
CA VAL A 274 16.10 -3.51 19.25
C VAL A 274 15.14 -3.83 18.10
N PHE A 275 15.09 -2.97 17.08
CA PHE A 275 14.27 -3.19 15.90
C PHE A 275 14.63 -4.50 15.19
N VAL A 276 15.92 -4.74 14.94
CA VAL A 276 16.36 -5.99 14.31
C VAL A 276 16.00 -7.21 15.16
N ARG A 277 16.24 -7.14 16.48
CA ARG A 277 15.97 -8.24 17.40
C ARG A 277 14.49 -8.62 17.46
N ASN A 278 13.60 -7.63 17.47
CA ASN A 278 12.17 -7.82 17.72
C ASN A 278 11.34 -7.93 16.44
N GLU A 279 11.76 -7.29 15.34
CA GLU A 279 11.00 -7.29 14.08
C GLU A 279 11.64 -8.17 13.03
N LEU A 280 12.96 -8.08 12.81
CA LEU A 280 13.60 -8.72 11.67
C LEU A 280 14.02 -10.16 11.94
N ILE A 281 14.51 -10.48 13.14
CA ILE A 281 14.89 -11.86 13.49
C ILE A 281 13.66 -12.80 13.45
N PRO A 282 12.50 -12.45 14.03
CA PRO A 282 11.30 -13.29 13.88
C PRO A 282 10.87 -13.47 12.41
N LEU A 283 10.96 -12.42 11.59
CA LEU A 283 10.71 -12.54 10.15
C LEU A 283 11.71 -13.49 9.47
N GLN A 284 13.00 -13.41 9.81
CA GLN A 284 14.00 -14.36 9.31
C GLN A 284 13.66 -15.80 9.71
N ASP A 285 13.20 -16.02 10.94
CA ASP A 285 12.81 -17.36 11.41
C ASP A 285 11.61 -17.90 10.63
N ARG A 286 10.57 -17.10 10.41
CA ARG A 286 9.43 -17.46 9.55
C ARG A 286 9.87 -17.76 8.12
N ILE A 287 10.74 -16.93 7.54
CA ILE A 287 11.25 -17.13 6.18
C ILE A 287 12.11 -18.40 6.08
N ARG A 288 12.82 -18.82 7.14
CA ARG A 288 13.60 -20.07 7.16
C ARG A 288 12.74 -21.33 7.07
N GLU A 289 11.42 -21.27 7.27
CA GLU A 289 10.52 -22.42 7.09
C GLU A 289 10.59 -23.02 5.67
N VAL A 290 10.99 -22.21 4.68
CA VAL A 290 11.32 -22.67 3.32
C VAL A 290 12.32 -23.83 3.33
N ASN A 291 13.28 -23.84 4.26
CA ASN A 291 14.31 -24.88 4.34
C ASN A 291 13.73 -26.24 4.72
N ASN A 292 12.74 -26.25 5.63
CA ASN A 292 12.06 -27.47 6.04
C ASN A 292 11.27 -28.07 4.87
N TRP A 293 10.57 -27.22 4.12
CA TRP A 293 9.84 -27.63 2.92
C TRP A 293 10.78 -28.11 1.80
N ALA A 294 11.87 -27.38 1.56
CA ALA A 294 12.85 -27.74 0.53
C ALA A 294 13.69 -28.98 0.90
N GLY A 295 13.66 -29.42 2.15
CA GLY A 295 14.50 -30.51 2.68
C GLY A 295 16.00 -30.19 2.69
N MET A 296 16.37 -28.91 2.52
CA MET A 296 17.76 -28.44 2.49
C MET A 296 17.85 -26.98 2.90
N GLU A 297 19.04 -26.56 3.36
CA GLU A 297 19.27 -25.18 3.80
C GLU A 297 19.46 -24.23 2.61
N VAL A 298 18.35 -23.71 2.07
CA VAL A 298 18.35 -22.76 0.95
C VAL A 298 18.49 -21.31 1.45
N ILE A 299 17.79 -20.95 2.51
CA ILE A 299 17.78 -19.61 3.09
C ILE A 299 18.67 -19.57 4.32
N ARG A 300 19.70 -18.73 4.25
CA ARG A 300 20.62 -18.43 5.33
C ARG A 300 20.78 -16.93 5.50
N PHE A 301 21.01 -16.51 6.73
CA PHE A 301 21.20 -15.11 7.07
C PHE A 301 22.52 -14.92 7.81
N LYS A 302 23.24 -13.86 7.46
CA LYS A 302 24.36 -13.34 8.23
C LYS A 302 23.83 -12.65 9.48
N ALA A 303 24.66 -12.57 10.52
CA ALA A 303 24.38 -11.71 11.66
C ALA A 303 24.26 -10.26 11.17
N TYR A 304 23.25 -9.55 11.67
CA TYR A 304 23.13 -8.11 11.40
C TYR A 304 24.25 -7.36 12.12
N SER A 305 25.05 -6.63 11.35
CA SER A 305 26.10 -5.76 11.86
C SER A 305 25.93 -4.35 11.31
N LEU A 306 26.18 -3.35 12.15
CA LEU A 306 26.31 -1.95 11.74
C LEU A 306 27.75 -1.62 11.35
N ASP A 307 28.71 -2.42 11.81
CA ASP A 307 30.11 -2.29 11.47
C ASP A 307 30.30 -2.86 10.06
N GLY A 308 30.77 -2.02 9.14
CA GLY A 308 31.01 -2.37 7.73
C GLY A 308 32.15 -3.37 7.51
N SER A 309 32.61 -4.08 8.54
CA SER A 309 33.57 -5.16 8.41
C SER A 309 32.86 -6.40 7.89
N SER A 310 32.91 -6.56 6.57
CA SER A 310 32.73 -7.84 5.91
C SER A 310 33.85 -8.78 6.35
N ASP A 311 33.56 -9.63 7.34
CA ASP A 311 34.27 -10.91 7.52
C ASP A 311 33.66 -11.97 6.59
#